data_AF-A0A3C1Q9K7-F1
#
_entry.id   AF-A0A3C1Q9K7-F1
#
_cell.length_a   1.000
_cell.length_b   1.000
_cell.length_c   1.000
_cell.angle_alpha   90.00
_cell.angle_beta   90.00
_cell.angle_gamma   90.00
#
_symmetry.space_group_name_H-M   'P 1'
#
loop_
_entity.id
_entity.type
_entity.pdbx_description
1 polymer ?
#
loop_
_entity_poly.entity_id
_entity_poly.type
_entity_poly.pdbx_seq_one_letter_code
_entity_poly.pdbx_strand_id
1 'polypeptide(L)'
;MRQLVPIRVRPSRARFAWIAVMAVALWTIGGPPIIATGSGNGTHEQLEAAENVLARMLEAQENLTSFDLPATARVYVGGRKVLTASIRVSASRPNHVAVRWLGMTIHPRKGLIFVDPEQFVSGDYTLAVLASPDCLQNATQPTSNPEAQLGKKIRPGGEDSKNANRWIVSAVSVPGSACPLRWTLYVDPDTWLIVRAEVITPDSDRCVIEAKYRQAGYRRWEPLSVYAEGSLVLQEFLPDFLASLILGHATQGTPACVHLEFSTG
;
A
#
# COMPACT_ATOMS: atom_id res chain seq x y z
N MET A 1 -62.87 -1.73 -3.40
CA MET A 1 -61.79 -0.88 -3.96
C MET A 1 -60.46 -1.51 -3.59
N ARG A 2 -59.78 -2.15 -4.55
CA ARG A 2 -58.56 -2.95 -4.33
C ARG A 2 -57.33 -2.06 -4.54
N GLN A 3 -56.41 -2.10 -3.57
CA GLN A 3 -55.15 -1.36 -3.57
C GLN A 3 -54.21 -1.86 -4.68
N LEU A 4 -53.60 -0.91 -5.39
CA LEU A 4 -52.56 -1.12 -6.39
C LEU A 4 -51.22 -1.42 -5.70
N VAL A 5 -50.62 -2.55 -6.04
CA VAL A 5 -49.24 -2.92 -5.69
C VAL A 5 -48.31 -2.35 -6.76
N PRO A 6 -47.30 -1.51 -6.42
CA PRO A 6 -46.26 -1.18 -7.38
C PRO A 6 -45.20 -2.30 -7.41
N ILE A 7 -45.14 -2.98 -8.56
CA ILE A 7 -44.12 -3.95 -8.92
C ILE A 7 -42.78 -3.21 -9.08
N ARG A 8 -41.82 -3.52 -8.20
CA ARG A 8 -40.45 -2.98 -8.28
C ARG A 8 -39.68 -3.73 -9.37
N VAL A 9 -39.60 -3.11 -10.55
CA VAL A 9 -38.76 -3.56 -11.66
C VAL A 9 -37.29 -3.45 -11.24
N ARG A 10 -36.58 -4.59 -11.25
CA ARG A 10 -35.11 -4.64 -11.17
C ARG A 10 -34.50 -3.93 -12.38
N PRO A 11 -33.59 -2.96 -12.23
CA PRO A 11 -32.72 -2.60 -13.33
C PRO A 11 -31.62 -3.66 -13.47
N SER A 12 -31.60 -4.29 -14.63
CA SER A 12 -30.60 -5.24 -15.08
C SER A 12 -29.22 -4.58 -15.20
N ARG A 13 -28.20 -5.33 -14.79
CA ARG A 13 -26.80 -5.13 -15.20
C ARG A 13 -26.70 -5.08 -16.72
N ALA A 14 -26.39 -3.90 -17.26
CA ALA A 14 -25.78 -3.73 -18.57
C ALA A 14 -25.36 -2.27 -18.73
N ARG A 15 -24.08 -1.94 -18.49
CA ARG A 15 -23.37 -0.85 -19.17
C ARG A 15 -21.89 -1.20 -19.27
N PHE A 16 -21.55 -1.80 -20.41
CA PHE A 16 -20.23 -1.76 -21.01
C PHE A 16 -20.00 -0.38 -21.64
N ALA A 17 -18.71 -0.03 -21.71
CA ALA A 17 -18.09 1.05 -22.49
C ALA A 17 -18.36 2.49 -22.02
N TRP A 18 -17.30 3.16 -21.56
CA TRP A 18 -16.58 4.21 -22.31
C TRP A 18 -15.20 4.40 -21.66
N ILE A 19 -14.13 3.93 -22.31
CA ILE A 19 -12.74 4.26 -21.96
C ILE A 19 -12.36 5.47 -22.82
N ALA A 20 -12.09 6.61 -22.18
CA ALA A 20 -11.51 7.77 -22.83
C ALA A 20 -9.99 7.76 -22.58
N VAL A 21 -9.22 7.43 -23.62
CA VAL A 21 -7.76 7.60 -23.64
C VAL A 21 -7.47 9.08 -23.90
N MET A 22 -6.91 9.79 -22.92
CA MET A 22 -6.30 11.10 -23.15
C MET A 22 -4.85 11.06 -22.70
N ALA A 23 -3.96 10.90 -23.68
CA ALA A 23 -2.54 11.18 -23.53
C ALA A 23 -2.32 12.68 -23.68
N VAL A 24 -1.81 13.34 -22.64
CA VAL A 24 -1.19 14.66 -22.78
C VAL A 24 0.18 14.60 -22.14
N ALA A 25 1.19 14.55 -23.02
CA ALA A 25 2.57 14.84 -22.67
C ALA A 25 2.73 16.36 -22.60
N LEU A 26 3.25 16.88 -21.49
CA LEU A 26 4.05 18.10 -21.53
C LEU A 26 5.13 18.05 -20.45
N TRP A 27 6.36 18.26 -20.90
CA TRP A 27 7.62 18.19 -20.18
C TRP A 27 7.93 19.45 -19.36
N THR A 28 8.96 19.31 -18.52
CA THR A 28 9.78 20.27 -17.73
C THR A 28 9.46 20.17 -16.22
N ILE A 29 10.35 19.76 -15.31
CA ILE A 29 11.83 19.83 -15.20
C ILE A 29 12.34 18.62 -14.38
N GLY A 30 13.36 17.90 -14.88
CA GLY A 30 14.44 17.34 -14.03
C GLY A 30 14.39 15.88 -13.55
N GLY A 31 14.52 14.90 -14.46
CA GLY A 31 14.94 13.51 -14.16
C GLY A 31 14.47 12.54 -15.24
N PRO A 32 15.32 11.65 -15.81
CA PRO A 32 14.88 10.82 -16.93
C PRO A 32 13.92 9.76 -16.40
N PRO A 33 12.72 9.59 -16.99
CA PRO A 33 12.07 8.30 -16.91
C PRO A 33 12.85 7.36 -17.82
N ILE A 34 13.33 6.23 -17.28
CA ILE A 34 13.73 5.10 -18.11
C ILE A 34 12.43 4.56 -18.72
N ILE A 35 12.04 5.11 -19.86
CA ILE A 35 10.99 4.56 -20.71
C ILE A 35 11.71 3.61 -21.66
N ALA A 36 11.62 2.32 -21.38
CA ALA A 36 11.90 1.31 -22.39
C ALA A 36 10.88 1.49 -23.52
N THR A 37 11.32 2.01 -24.65
CA THR A 37 10.51 2.10 -25.87
C THR A 37 10.26 0.70 -26.41
N GLY A 38 9.09 0.15 -26.10
CA GLY A 38 8.54 -1.07 -26.66
C GLY A 38 7.20 -0.79 -27.32
N SER A 39 7.07 -1.24 -28.57
CA SER A 39 5.94 -1.14 -29.51
C SER A 39 4.55 -1.31 -28.88
N GLY A 40 3.53 -0.67 -29.49
CA GLY A 40 2.16 -0.45 -29.00
C GLY A 40 1.26 -1.66 -28.66
N ASN A 41 1.83 -2.84 -28.39
CA ASN A 41 1.18 -3.93 -27.67
C ASN A 41 1.45 -3.89 -26.15
N GLY A 42 2.49 -3.18 -25.72
CA GLY A 42 2.93 -3.21 -24.31
C GLY A 42 1.95 -2.58 -23.32
N THR A 43 1.10 -1.64 -23.74
CA THR A 43 0.13 -0.98 -22.85
C THR A 43 -1.09 -1.83 -22.54
N HIS A 44 -1.57 -2.63 -23.50
CA HIS A 44 -2.74 -3.50 -23.29
C HIS A 44 -2.38 -4.70 -22.42
N GLU A 45 -1.24 -5.35 -22.70
CA GLU A 45 -0.74 -6.46 -21.90
C GLU A 45 -0.39 -6.02 -20.46
N GLN A 46 0.21 -4.83 -20.29
CA GLN A 46 0.48 -4.27 -18.96
C GLN A 46 -0.79 -3.93 -18.19
N LEU A 47 -1.83 -3.43 -18.87
CA LEU A 47 -3.12 -3.13 -18.26
C LEU A 47 -3.83 -4.41 -17.82
N GLU A 48 -3.92 -5.42 -18.70
CA GLU A 48 -4.51 -6.73 -18.36
C GLU A 48 -3.76 -7.40 -17.21
N ALA A 49 -2.41 -7.30 -17.19
CA ALA A 49 -1.61 -7.82 -16.09
C ALA A 49 -1.92 -7.09 -14.77
N ALA A 50 -2.05 -5.76 -14.80
CA ALA A 50 -2.39 -4.97 -13.63
C ALA A 50 -3.80 -5.28 -13.12
N GLU A 51 -4.78 -5.44 -14.01
CA GLU A 51 -6.14 -5.85 -13.67
C GLU A 51 -6.18 -7.25 -13.06
N ASN A 52 -5.43 -8.21 -13.61
CA ASN A 52 -5.34 -9.57 -13.05
C ASN A 52 -4.70 -9.58 -11.66
N VAL A 53 -3.59 -8.86 -11.46
CA VAL A 53 -2.96 -8.73 -10.14
C VAL A 53 -3.92 -8.07 -9.15
N LEU A 54 -4.60 -6.99 -9.54
CA LEU A 54 -5.61 -6.34 -8.69
C LEU A 54 -6.75 -7.30 -8.33
N ALA A 55 -7.28 -8.05 -9.29
CA ALA A 55 -8.35 -9.02 -9.05
C ALA A 55 -7.94 -10.08 -8.01
N ARG A 56 -6.70 -10.60 -8.10
CA ARG A 56 -6.17 -11.54 -7.11
C ARG A 56 -5.95 -10.90 -5.74
N MET A 57 -5.49 -9.66 -5.70
CA MET A 57 -5.37 -8.90 -4.45
C MET A 57 -6.74 -8.74 -3.78
N LEU A 58 -7.79 -8.39 -4.55
CA LEU A 58 -9.16 -8.27 -4.06
C LEU A 58 -9.71 -9.61 -3.56
N GLU A 59 -9.52 -10.70 -4.31
CA GLU A 59 -9.90 -12.04 -3.86
C GLU A 59 -9.20 -12.42 -2.55
N ALA A 60 -7.92 -12.11 -2.41
CA ALA A 60 -7.18 -12.36 -1.18
C ALA A 60 -7.63 -11.49 0.00
N GLN A 61 -8.32 -10.37 -0.25
CA GLN A 61 -8.93 -9.60 0.84
C GLN A 61 -10.13 -10.30 1.49
N GLU A 62 -10.82 -11.20 0.80
CA GLU A 62 -11.88 -12.01 1.41
C GLU A 62 -11.31 -12.82 2.60
N ASN A 63 -10.01 -13.12 2.54
CA ASN A 63 -9.27 -13.82 3.58
C ASN A 63 -8.80 -12.90 4.73
N LEU A 64 -8.98 -11.58 4.61
CA LEU A 64 -8.69 -10.54 5.60
C LEU A 64 -9.98 -9.84 6.09
N THR A 65 -11.09 -10.58 6.13
CA THR A 65 -12.45 -10.02 6.23
C THR A 65 -12.72 -9.21 7.48
N SER A 66 -12.26 -9.67 8.66
CA SER A 66 -12.27 -8.85 9.87
C SER A 66 -11.36 -9.37 10.98
N PHE A 67 -10.85 -8.43 11.77
CA PHE A 67 -10.18 -8.71 13.03
C PHE A 67 -10.43 -7.58 14.03
N ASP A 68 -10.41 -7.93 15.31
CA ASP A 68 -10.33 -6.99 16.43
C ASP A 68 -9.24 -7.51 17.37
N LEU A 69 -8.06 -6.91 17.29
CA LEU A 69 -6.86 -7.40 17.96
C LEU A 69 -6.24 -6.32 18.85
N PRO A 70 -5.76 -6.69 20.05
CA PRO A 70 -4.89 -5.82 20.82
C PRO A 70 -3.53 -5.68 20.13
N ALA A 71 -2.92 -4.51 20.23
CA ALA A 71 -1.55 -4.28 19.78
C ALA A 71 -0.79 -3.39 20.75
N THR A 72 0.51 -3.62 20.85
CA THR A 72 1.43 -2.67 21.51
C THR A 72 1.93 -1.70 20.45
N ALA A 73 1.54 -0.44 20.58
CA ALA A 73 2.02 0.63 19.72
C ALA A 73 3.26 1.29 20.32
N ARG A 74 4.31 1.43 19.53
CA ARG A 74 5.55 2.14 19.88
C ARG A 74 5.79 3.22 18.83
N VAL A 75 5.90 4.47 19.24
CA VAL A 75 6.18 5.60 18.34
C VAL A 75 7.60 6.08 18.59
N TYR A 76 8.33 6.32 17.51
CA TYR A 76 9.70 6.80 17.55
C TYR A 76 9.83 8.09 16.73
N VAL A 77 10.68 8.99 17.20
CA VAL A 77 11.08 10.23 16.49
C VAL A 77 12.60 10.31 16.55
N GLY A 78 13.26 10.38 15.39
CA GLY A 78 14.73 10.42 15.31
C GLY A 78 15.38 9.22 15.97
N GLY A 79 14.75 8.05 15.88
CA GLY A 79 15.17 6.80 16.52
C GLY A 79 14.90 6.70 18.02
N ARG A 80 14.40 7.76 18.67
CA ARG A 80 14.05 7.75 20.09
C ARG A 80 12.59 7.37 20.28
N LYS A 81 12.32 6.42 21.17
CA LYS A 81 10.96 6.03 21.53
C LYS A 81 10.30 7.14 22.37
N VAL A 82 9.23 7.73 21.85
CA VAL A 82 8.51 8.85 22.49
C VAL A 82 7.17 8.43 23.07
N LEU A 83 6.57 7.35 22.58
CA LEU A 83 5.30 6.84 23.06
C LEU A 83 5.32 5.30 23.08
N THR A 84 4.70 4.72 24.10
CA THR A 84 4.33 3.30 24.13
C THR A 84 2.94 3.19 24.71
N ALA A 85 2.03 2.53 24.01
CA ALA A 85 0.65 2.37 24.46
C ALA A 85 0.10 1.01 24.05
N SER A 86 -0.79 0.47 24.88
CA SER A 86 -1.67 -0.62 24.48
C SER A 86 -2.86 -0.04 23.72
N ILE A 87 -3.03 -0.47 22.49
CA ILE A 87 -4.11 -0.05 21.60
C ILE A 87 -4.95 -1.26 21.20
N ARG A 88 -6.11 -0.99 20.62
CA ARG A 88 -6.91 -2.02 19.97
C ARG A 88 -7.17 -1.58 18.54
N VAL A 89 -6.92 -2.48 17.59
CA VAL A 89 -7.09 -2.20 16.18
C VAL A 89 -8.14 -3.16 15.66
N SER A 90 -9.21 -2.59 15.12
CA SER A 90 -10.25 -3.33 14.45
C SER A 90 -10.26 -2.98 12.98
N ALA A 91 -10.30 -3.99 12.12
CA ALA A 91 -10.55 -3.80 10.71
C ALA A 91 -11.73 -4.67 10.27
N SER A 92 -12.60 -4.11 9.44
CA SER A 92 -13.66 -4.81 8.70
C SER A 92 -13.54 -4.35 7.26
N ARG A 93 -13.32 -5.30 6.34
CA ARG A 93 -13.17 -4.96 4.92
C ARG A 93 -14.53 -4.84 4.23
N PRO A 94 -14.67 -3.97 3.23
CA PRO A 94 -13.66 -3.02 2.76
C PRO A 94 -13.61 -1.73 3.58
N ASN A 95 -12.43 -1.13 3.69
CA ASN A 95 -12.18 0.24 4.15
C ASN A 95 -12.64 0.67 5.56
N HIS A 96 -13.06 -0.24 6.44
CA HIS A 96 -13.28 0.12 7.85
C HIS A 96 -12.09 -0.28 8.69
N VAL A 97 -11.20 0.67 8.96
CA VAL A 97 -10.18 0.54 10.01
C VAL A 97 -10.56 1.49 11.13
N ALA A 98 -10.51 1.01 12.36
CA ALA A 98 -10.66 1.83 13.54
C ALA A 98 -9.54 1.48 14.52
N VAL A 99 -8.88 2.51 15.03
CA VAL A 99 -7.82 2.36 16.03
C VAL A 99 -8.27 3.01 17.32
N ARG A 100 -8.26 2.24 18.40
CA ARG A 100 -8.64 2.72 19.72
C ARG A 100 -7.39 3.00 20.55
N TRP A 101 -7.15 4.28 20.81
CA TRP A 101 -6.08 4.81 21.64
C TRP A 101 -6.65 5.37 22.93
N LEU A 102 -6.24 4.84 24.10
CA LEU A 102 -6.56 5.44 25.41
C LEU A 102 -8.07 5.73 25.60
N GLY A 103 -8.95 4.90 25.03
CA GLY A 103 -10.41 5.10 25.08
C GLY A 103 -11.02 5.96 23.97
N MET A 104 -10.20 6.62 23.14
CA MET A 104 -10.61 7.33 21.94
C MET A 104 -10.53 6.42 20.71
N THR A 105 -11.52 6.47 19.84
CA THR A 105 -11.49 5.75 18.54
C THR A 105 -11.21 6.73 17.42
N ILE A 106 -10.15 6.49 16.67
CA ILE A 106 -9.83 7.21 15.44
C ILE A 106 -10.17 6.34 14.22
N HIS A 107 -10.60 6.99 13.15
CA HIS A 107 -10.87 6.37 11.86
C HIS A 107 -9.86 6.95 10.86
N PRO A 108 -8.87 6.15 10.43
CA PRO A 108 -7.92 6.56 9.40
C PRO A 108 -8.68 6.96 8.13
N ARG A 109 -8.35 8.12 7.56
CA ARG A 109 -9.09 8.77 6.48
C ARG A 109 -8.63 8.29 5.10
N LYS A 110 -7.37 7.86 4.98
CA LYS A 110 -6.70 7.59 3.70
C LYS A 110 -6.37 6.11 3.47
N GLY A 111 -6.89 5.21 4.31
CA GLY A 111 -6.64 3.76 4.19
C GLY A 111 -5.17 3.35 4.36
N LEU A 112 -4.35 4.21 4.99
CA LEU A 112 -2.89 4.05 5.06
C LEU A 112 -2.41 3.01 6.08
N ILE A 113 -3.24 2.61 7.04
CA ILE A 113 -2.83 1.63 8.05
C ILE A 113 -2.75 0.23 7.48
N PHE A 114 -3.83 -0.18 6.79
CA PHE A 114 -3.89 -1.43 6.06
C PHE A 114 -4.42 -1.12 4.67
N VAL A 115 -3.49 -0.96 3.74
CA VAL A 115 -3.79 -0.61 2.34
C VAL A 115 -4.82 -1.60 1.80
N ASP A 116 -5.94 -1.04 1.36
CA ASP A 116 -7.08 -1.77 0.83
C ASP A 116 -7.02 -1.71 -0.70
N PRO A 117 -6.80 -2.83 -1.43
CA PRO A 117 -6.80 -2.80 -2.89
C PRO A 117 -8.11 -2.29 -3.51
N GLU A 118 -9.25 -2.31 -2.80
CA GLU A 118 -10.50 -1.73 -3.31
C GLU A 118 -10.34 -0.25 -3.67
N GLN A 119 -9.45 0.49 -2.99
CA GLN A 119 -9.20 1.90 -3.30
C GLN A 119 -8.60 2.12 -4.70
N PHE A 120 -8.03 1.09 -5.31
CA PHE A 120 -7.43 1.16 -6.65
C PHE A 120 -8.37 0.64 -7.75
N VAL A 121 -9.57 0.15 -7.38
CA VAL A 121 -10.63 -0.20 -8.33
C VAL A 121 -11.30 1.05 -8.89
N SER A 122 -11.25 2.17 -8.15
CA SER A 122 -11.83 3.43 -8.61
C SER A 122 -11.07 3.97 -9.83
N GLY A 123 -11.77 4.71 -10.69
CA GLY A 123 -11.15 5.45 -11.80
C GLY A 123 -10.24 6.59 -11.36
N ASP A 124 -9.94 6.69 -10.06
CA ASP A 124 -9.07 7.71 -9.48
C ASP A 124 -7.59 7.35 -9.58
N TYR A 125 -7.25 6.11 -9.96
CA TYR A 125 -5.87 5.63 -10.09
C TYR A 125 -5.60 4.96 -11.44
N THR A 126 -4.42 5.25 -11.99
CA THR A 126 -3.82 4.47 -13.09
C THR A 126 -2.89 3.42 -12.49
N LEU A 127 -3.15 2.14 -12.80
CA LEU A 127 -2.37 1.01 -12.32
C LEU A 127 -1.38 0.49 -13.37
N ALA A 128 -0.21 0.03 -12.92
CA ALA A 128 0.77 -0.65 -13.77
C ALA A 128 1.58 -1.68 -12.97
N VAL A 129 1.88 -2.84 -13.56
CA VAL A 129 2.81 -3.81 -12.98
C VAL A 129 4.24 -3.41 -13.38
N LEU A 130 5.05 -3.05 -12.39
CA LEU A 130 6.45 -2.67 -12.58
C LEU A 130 7.39 -3.88 -12.61
N ALA A 131 7.06 -4.93 -11.85
CA ALA A 131 7.82 -6.18 -11.84
C ALA A 131 6.93 -7.35 -11.42
N SER A 132 7.22 -8.53 -11.97
CA SER A 132 6.70 -9.81 -11.51
C SER A 132 7.81 -10.63 -10.82
N PRO A 133 7.45 -11.60 -9.98
CA PRO A 133 8.41 -12.50 -9.34
C PRO A 133 9.36 -13.19 -10.33
N ASP A 134 8.86 -13.56 -11.51
CA ASP A 134 9.63 -14.26 -12.55
C ASP A 134 10.68 -13.37 -13.23
N CYS A 135 10.42 -12.06 -13.32
CA CYS A 135 11.36 -11.12 -13.94
C CYS A 135 12.57 -10.79 -13.04
N LEU A 136 12.41 -10.88 -11.72
CA LEU A 136 13.46 -10.52 -10.75
C LEU A 136 14.46 -11.66 -10.48
N GLN A 137 14.08 -12.92 -10.74
CA GLN A 137 14.99 -14.07 -10.64
C GLN A 137 16.07 -14.05 -11.73
N ASN A 138 15.74 -13.56 -12.93
CA ASN A 138 16.66 -13.54 -14.07
C ASN A 138 17.70 -12.39 -14.01
N ALA A 139 17.55 -11.43 -13.10
CA ALA A 139 18.55 -10.38 -12.87
C ALA A 139 19.75 -10.83 -12.01
N THR A 140 19.71 -12.05 -11.47
CA THR A 140 20.78 -12.62 -10.63
C THR A 140 21.47 -13.81 -11.32
N GLN A 141 21.87 -13.64 -12.58
CA GLN A 141 22.91 -14.51 -13.17
C GLN A 141 24.22 -13.71 -13.20
N PRO A 142 25.20 -14.01 -12.32
CA PRO A 142 26.52 -13.44 -12.47
C PRO A 142 27.16 -14.05 -13.73
N THR A 143 27.31 -13.23 -14.77
CA THR A 143 28.25 -13.51 -15.85
C THR A 143 29.63 -13.68 -15.22
N SER A 144 30.16 -14.90 -15.30
CA SER A 144 31.48 -15.28 -14.79
C SER A 144 32.58 -14.44 -15.45
N ASN A 145 33.12 -13.45 -14.73
CA ASN A 145 34.42 -12.84 -15.02
C ASN A 145 35.20 -12.70 -13.70
N PRO A 146 36.29 -13.46 -13.49
CA PRO A 146 37.01 -13.48 -12.23
C PRO A 146 38.17 -12.48 -12.23
N GLU A 147 37.93 -11.17 -12.33
CA GLU A 147 39.03 -10.19 -12.17
C GLU A 147 38.55 -8.74 -12.00
N ALA A 148 37.94 -8.42 -10.85
CA ALA A 148 37.84 -7.03 -10.34
C ALA A 148 37.32 -7.02 -8.90
N GLN A 149 38.06 -7.63 -7.96
CA GLN A 149 37.86 -7.39 -6.53
C GLN A 149 38.93 -6.45 -6.01
N LEU A 150 38.67 -5.14 -6.05
CA LEU A 150 39.27 -4.22 -5.08
C LEU A 150 38.39 -2.99 -4.88
N GLY A 151 37.82 -2.86 -3.67
CA GLY A 151 37.44 -1.56 -3.13
C GLY A 151 35.98 -1.12 -3.27
N LYS A 152 35.00 -1.98 -2.96
CA LYS A 152 33.70 -1.47 -2.48
C LYS A 152 33.23 -2.31 -1.31
N LYS A 153 33.32 -1.74 -0.10
CA LYS A 153 32.80 -2.31 1.15
C LYS A 153 31.27 -2.35 1.05
N ILE A 154 30.73 -3.41 0.46
CA ILE A 154 29.30 -3.73 0.49
C ILE A 154 28.96 -3.98 1.96
N ARG A 155 28.08 -3.16 2.52
CA ARG A 155 27.51 -3.40 3.85
C ARG A 155 26.64 -4.67 3.77
N PRO A 156 26.85 -5.69 4.61
CA PRO A 156 25.94 -6.82 4.66
C PRO A 156 24.68 -6.38 5.43
N GLY A 157 23.54 -6.34 4.74
CA GLY A 157 22.28 -5.83 5.30
C GLY A 157 21.05 -6.09 4.45
N GLY A 158 20.77 -7.36 4.15
CA GLY A 158 19.43 -7.98 4.24
C GLY A 158 18.14 -7.34 3.68
N GLU A 159 18.14 -6.40 2.74
CA GLU A 159 16.90 -5.87 2.12
C GLU A 159 16.64 -6.38 0.69
N ASP A 160 17.67 -6.46 -0.16
CA ASP A 160 17.49 -6.73 -1.59
C ASP A 160 16.96 -8.16 -1.88
N SER A 161 17.34 -9.15 -1.07
CA SER A 161 16.92 -10.54 -1.27
C SER A 161 15.43 -10.79 -0.94
N LYS A 162 14.78 -9.95 -0.14
CA LYS A 162 13.35 -10.09 0.18
C LYS A 162 12.44 -9.43 -0.85
N ASN A 163 12.95 -8.46 -1.60
CA ASN A 163 12.22 -7.82 -2.71
C ASN A 163 12.29 -8.61 -4.01
N ALA A 164 13.23 -9.55 -4.15
CA ALA A 164 13.48 -10.29 -5.38
C ALA A 164 12.36 -11.28 -5.79
N ASN A 165 11.35 -11.51 -4.96
CA ASN A 165 10.26 -12.46 -5.24
C ASN A 165 8.89 -11.86 -4.90
N ARG A 166 8.60 -10.65 -5.40
CA ARG A 166 7.33 -9.96 -5.16
C ARG A 166 6.80 -9.34 -6.43
N TRP A 167 5.49 -9.22 -6.50
CA TRP A 167 4.85 -8.34 -7.47
C TRP A 167 5.04 -6.90 -7.04
N ILE A 168 5.48 -6.04 -7.96
CA ILE A 168 5.60 -4.60 -7.72
C ILE A 168 4.55 -3.92 -8.58
N VAL A 169 3.60 -3.24 -7.95
CA VAL A 169 2.48 -2.55 -8.61
C VAL A 169 2.59 -1.05 -8.33
N SER A 170 2.52 -0.24 -9.37
CA SER A 170 2.40 1.21 -9.28
C SER A 170 0.93 1.60 -9.34
N ALA A 171 0.48 2.50 -8.46
CA ALA A 171 -0.82 3.16 -8.55
C ALA A 171 -0.64 4.68 -8.47
N VAL A 172 -0.96 5.39 -9.54
CA VAL A 172 -0.78 6.84 -9.62
C VAL A 172 -2.13 7.51 -9.73
N SER A 173 -2.43 8.43 -8.83
CA SER A 173 -3.68 9.18 -8.88
C SER A 173 -3.86 9.90 -10.22
N VAL A 174 -5.05 9.83 -10.80
CA VAL A 174 -5.39 10.58 -12.01
C VAL A 174 -5.34 12.10 -11.75
N PRO A 175 -5.03 12.91 -12.79
CA PRO A 175 -5.04 14.36 -12.66
C PRO A 175 -6.39 14.88 -12.15
N GLY A 176 -6.36 15.80 -11.18
CA GLY A 176 -7.58 16.38 -10.59
C GLY A 176 -8.14 15.61 -9.38
N SER A 177 -7.50 14.53 -8.94
CA SER A 177 -7.85 13.87 -7.67
C SER A 177 -7.65 14.82 -6.48
N ALA A 178 -8.60 14.80 -5.54
CA ALA A 178 -8.59 15.63 -4.33
C ALA A 178 -7.40 15.34 -3.40
N CYS A 179 -6.79 14.17 -3.50
CA CYS A 179 -5.60 13.76 -2.75
C CYS A 179 -4.67 12.98 -3.68
N PRO A 180 -3.80 13.66 -4.45
CA PRO A 180 -2.96 12.99 -5.44
C PRO A 180 -1.84 12.21 -4.76
N LEU A 181 -2.04 10.91 -4.56
CA LEU A 181 -1.03 10.00 -4.01
C LEU A 181 -0.43 9.13 -5.12
N ARG A 182 0.86 8.84 -5.00
CA ARG A 182 1.55 7.85 -5.83
C ARG A 182 1.99 6.69 -4.95
N TRP A 183 1.61 5.49 -5.35
CA TRP A 183 1.84 4.27 -4.60
C TRP A 183 2.78 3.34 -5.34
N THR A 184 3.68 2.72 -4.59
CA THR A 184 4.40 1.52 -5.00
C THR A 184 4.07 0.41 -4.02
N LEU A 185 3.30 -0.57 -4.48
CA LEU A 185 2.84 -1.71 -3.68
C LEU A 185 3.74 -2.91 -3.94
N TYR A 186 4.09 -3.60 -2.87
CA TYR A 186 4.83 -4.86 -2.89
C TYR A 186 3.90 -5.94 -2.38
N VAL A 187 3.56 -6.86 -3.28
CA VAL A 187 2.56 -7.89 -3.05
C VAL A 187 3.24 -9.24 -3.01
N ASP A 188 2.91 -9.99 -1.96
CA ASP A 188 3.41 -11.35 -1.77
C ASP A 188 2.81 -12.30 -2.82
N PRO A 189 3.62 -13.09 -3.54
CA PRO A 189 3.15 -13.86 -4.68
C PRO A 189 2.28 -15.07 -4.30
N ASP A 190 2.43 -15.58 -3.07
CA ASP A 190 1.71 -16.76 -2.61
C ASP A 190 0.36 -16.38 -1.99
N THR A 191 0.36 -15.29 -1.22
CA THR A 191 -0.80 -14.84 -0.45
C THR A 191 -1.59 -13.70 -1.09
N TRP A 192 -1.00 -13.01 -2.09
CA TRP A 192 -1.54 -11.81 -2.74
C TRP A 192 -1.81 -10.64 -1.79
N LEU A 193 -1.22 -10.68 -0.59
CA LEU A 193 -1.32 -9.62 0.40
C LEU A 193 -0.32 -8.50 0.12
N ILE A 194 -0.74 -7.25 0.35
CA ILE A 194 0.16 -6.11 0.35
C ILE A 194 1.00 -6.17 1.63
N VAL A 195 2.28 -6.51 1.49
CA VAL A 195 3.24 -6.62 2.60
C VAL A 195 4.05 -5.35 2.81
N ARG A 196 4.14 -4.52 1.76
CA ARG A 196 4.78 -3.20 1.84
C ARG A 196 4.14 -2.24 0.84
N ALA A 197 4.01 -0.99 1.24
CA ALA A 197 3.54 0.08 0.39
C ALA A 197 4.42 1.31 0.61
N GLU A 198 4.88 1.92 -0.46
CA GLU A 198 5.49 3.24 -0.44
C GLU A 198 4.50 4.24 -1.02
N VAL A 199 4.37 5.38 -0.37
CA VAL A 199 3.45 6.45 -0.75
C VAL A 199 4.22 7.74 -0.89
N ILE A 200 4.08 8.40 -2.02
CA ILE A 200 4.65 9.73 -2.27
C ILE A 200 3.48 10.72 -2.34
N THR A 201 3.55 11.74 -1.51
CA THR A 201 2.56 12.84 -1.49
C THR A 201 2.87 13.88 -2.58
N PRO A 202 1.95 14.82 -2.85
CA PRO A 202 2.20 15.93 -3.78
C PRO A 202 3.41 16.77 -3.38
N ASP A 203 3.66 16.91 -2.08
CA ASP A 203 4.77 17.66 -1.51
C ASP A 203 6.09 16.88 -1.52
N SER A 204 6.12 15.72 -2.19
CA SER A 204 7.26 14.79 -2.25
C SER A 204 7.65 14.16 -0.90
N ASP A 205 6.76 14.20 0.10
CA ASP A 205 6.96 13.42 1.32
C ASP A 205 6.79 11.94 1.00
N ARG A 206 7.80 11.15 1.35
CA ARG A 206 7.77 9.69 1.22
C ARG A 206 7.34 9.07 2.53
N CYS A 207 6.36 8.18 2.43
CA CYS A 207 5.92 7.34 3.52
C CYS A 207 6.11 5.87 3.15
N VAL A 208 6.39 5.05 4.16
CA VAL A 208 6.55 3.60 3.98
C VAL A 208 5.66 2.91 5.00
N ILE A 209 4.91 1.91 4.56
CA ILE A 209 4.11 1.02 5.41
C ILE A 209 4.56 -0.40 5.11
N GLU A 210 4.83 -1.17 6.15
CA GLU A 210 5.16 -2.59 6.07
C GLU A 210 4.27 -3.38 7.01
N ALA A 211 3.69 -4.45 6.51
CA ALA A 211 2.82 -5.33 7.27
C ALA A 211 3.31 -6.77 7.17
N LYS A 212 3.31 -7.45 8.31
CA LYS A 212 3.49 -8.90 8.40
C LYS A 212 2.17 -9.51 8.80
N TYR A 213 1.83 -10.62 8.17
CA TYR A 213 0.61 -11.35 8.43
C TYR A 213 0.93 -12.77 8.90
N ARG A 214 -0.02 -13.36 9.61
CA ARG A 214 0.00 -14.77 10.00
C ARG A 214 -1.32 -15.41 9.58
N GLN A 215 -1.27 -16.69 9.27
CA GLN A 215 -2.48 -17.46 9.02
C GLN A 215 -3.16 -17.77 10.36
N ALA A 216 -4.40 -17.33 10.53
CA ALA A 216 -5.19 -17.46 11.76
C ALA A 216 -6.37 -18.43 11.60
N GLY A 217 -6.43 -19.17 10.48
CA GLY A 217 -7.48 -20.16 10.21
C GLY A 217 -7.51 -20.59 8.75
N TYR A 218 -8.56 -21.34 8.39
CA TYR A 218 -8.80 -21.68 6.98
C TYR A 218 -9.07 -20.40 6.19
N ARG A 219 -8.17 -20.08 5.26
CA ARG A 219 -8.25 -18.87 4.42
C ARG A 219 -8.48 -17.58 5.23
N ARG A 220 -7.87 -17.49 6.42
CA ARG A 220 -7.95 -16.28 7.26
C ARG A 220 -6.56 -15.80 7.65
N TRP A 221 -6.30 -14.53 7.41
CA TRP A 221 -5.06 -13.86 7.77
C TRP A 221 -5.30 -12.77 8.81
N GLU A 222 -4.36 -12.62 9.73
CA GLU A 222 -4.34 -11.57 10.73
C GLU A 222 -2.99 -10.85 10.72
N PRO A 223 -2.96 -9.54 11.03
CA PRO A 223 -1.70 -8.83 11.17
C PRO A 223 -0.92 -9.34 12.38
N LEU A 224 0.37 -9.55 12.18
CA LEU A 224 1.35 -9.85 13.23
C LEU A 224 2.06 -8.56 13.68
N SER A 225 2.47 -7.75 12.71
CA SER A 225 3.11 -6.46 12.98
C SER A 225 2.86 -5.48 11.84
N VAL A 226 2.74 -4.20 12.17
CA VAL A 226 2.74 -3.11 11.19
C VAL A 226 3.81 -2.11 11.56
N TYR A 227 4.73 -1.84 10.65
CA TYR A 227 5.67 -0.74 10.73
C TYR A 227 5.23 0.34 9.75
N ALA A 228 5.27 1.59 10.18
CA ALA A 228 5.02 2.72 9.31
C ALA A 228 5.95 3.88 9.60
N GLU A 229 6.38 4.56 8.55
CA GLU A 229 7.30 5.69 8.62
C GLU A 229 6.80 6.82 7.73
N GLY A 230 6.87 8.05 8.23
CA GLY A 230 6.49 9.26 7.51
C GLY A 230 5.41 10.08 8.22
N SER A 231 5.42 11.38 7.94
CA SER A 231 4.53 12.40 8.54
C SER A 231 3.05 12.07 8.33
N LEU A 232 2.68 11.75 7.09
CA LEU A 232 1.31 11.44 6.70
C LEU A 232 0.76 10.22 7.45
N VAL A 233 1.59 9.18 7.60
CA VAL A 233 1.13 7.94 8.23
C VAL A 233 0.97 8.12 9.73
N LEU A 234 1.79 8.95 10.38
CA LEU A 234 1.60 9.30 11.79
C LEU A 234 0.26 9.97 12.06
N GLN A 235 -0.17 10.85 11.16
CA GLN A 235 -1.47 11.54 11.26
C GLN A 235 -2.65 10.56 11.14
N GLU A 236 -2.45 9.42 10.46
CA GLU A 236 -3.48 8.39 10.31
C GLU A 236 -3.49 7.39 11.47
N PHE A 237 -2.32 7.12 12.06
CA PHE A 237 -2.16 6.16 13.14
C PHE A 237 -2.42 6.75 14.53
N LEU A 238 -2.36 8.07 14.68
CA LEU A 238 -2.47 8.75 15.97
C LEU A 238 -3.67 9.72 15.99
N PRO A 239 -4.30 9.93 17.15
CA PRO A 239 -5.18 11.08 17.36
C PRO A 239 -4.49 12.40 16.98
N ASP A 240 -5.23 13.31 16.35
CA ASP A 240 -4.72 14.59 15.82
C ASP A 240 -3.83 15.34 16.84
N PHE A 241 -4.25 15.41 18.11
CA PHE A 241 -3.48 16.10 19.16
C PHE A 241 -2.13 15.43 19.46
N LEU A 242 -2.05 14.09 19.43
CA LEU A 242 -0.79 13.35 19.61
C LEU A 242 0.10 13.51 18.39
N ALA A 243 -0.48 13.44 17.18
CA ALA A 243 0.25 13.67 15.95
C ALA A 243 0.87 15.09 15.94
N SER A 244 0.09 16.13 16.28
CA SER A 244 0.58 17.52 16.37
C SER A 244 1.64 17.70 17.43
N LEU A 245 1.50 17.07 18.62
CA LEU A 245 2.50 17.16 19.68
C LEU A 245 3.82 16.51 19.25
N ILE A 246 3.75 15.30 18.67
CA ILE A 246 4.93 14.53 18.27
C ILE A 246 5.64 15.17 17.08
N LEU A 247 4.88 15.60 16.05
CA LEU A 247 5.43 16.26 14.87
C LEU A 247 5.91 17.69 15.18
N GLY A 248 5.24 18.41 16.08
CA GLY A 248 5.67 19.75 16.50
C GLY A 248 6.98 19.75 17.30
N HIS A 249 7.31 18.66 17.98
CA HIS A 249 8.59 18.45 18.65
C HIS A 249 9.68 17.87 17.75
N ALA A 250 9.32 17.32 16.58
CA ALA A 250 10.27 16.81 15.61
C ALA A 250 10.92 17.98 14.86
N THR A 251 12.25 18.05 14.84
CA THR A 251 12.97 18.97 13.95
C THR A 251 12.67 18.63 12.49
N GLN A 252 12.58 19.62 11.61
CA GLN A 252 12.30 19.42 10.18
C GLN A 252 13.21 18.32 9.60
N GLY A 253 12.61 17.31 8.95
CA GLY A 253 13.35 16.17 8.38
C GLY A 253 13.68 15.03 9.35
N THR A 254 13.21 15.09 10.60
CA THR A 254 13.41 13.97 11.55
C THR A 254 12.43 12.84 11.20
N PRO A 255 12.92 11.62 10.88
CA PRO A 255 12.04 10.51 10.58
C PRO A 255 11.26 10.14 11.84
N ALA A 256 9.96 9.94 11.67
CA ALA A 256 9.09 9.49 12.73
C ALA A 256 8.33 8.24 12.24
N CYS A 257 8.24 7.24 13.11
CA CYS A 257 7.72 5.94 12.77
C CYS A 257 6.86 5.35 13.89
N VAL A 258 5.91 4.51 13.49
CA VAL A 258 5.01 3.76 14.36
C VAL A 258 5.25 2.28 14.13
N HIS A 259 5.43 1.54 15.22
CA HIS A 259 5.49 0.09 15.19
C HIS A 259 4.34 -0.47 16.04
N LEU A 260 3.45 -1.21 15.40
CA LEU A 260 2.37 -1.96 16.02
C LEU A 260 2.77 -3.44 16.08
N GLU A 261 2.77 -4.00 17.28
CA GLU A 261 2.99 -5.43 17.51
C GLU A 261 1.70 -6.04 18.04
N PHE A 262 1.07 -6.91 17.26
CA PHE A 262 -0.24 -7.48 17.56
C PHE A 262 -0.08 -8.65 18.52
N SER A 263 -0.88 -8.67 19.58
CA SER A 263 -0.90 -9.82 20.48
C SER A 263 -1.69 -10.95 19.84
N THR A 264 -1.10 -12.14 19.87
CA THR A 264 -1.80 -13.37 19.57
C THR A 264 -2.74 -13.65 20.74
N GLY A 265 -4.06 -13.48 20.54
CA GLY A 265 -5.05 -13.87 21.53
C GLY A 265 -4.92 -15.33 21.96
#